data_AF-A0AA84ZU61-F1
#
_entry.id   AF-A0AA84ZU61-F1
#
_cell.length_a   1.000
_cell.length_b   1.000
_cell.length_c   1.000
_cell.angle_alpha   90.00
_cell.angle_beta   90.00
_cell.angle_gamma   90.00
#
_symmetry.space_group_name_H-M   'P 1'
#
loop_
_entity.id
_entity.type
_entity.pdbx_description
1 polymer ?
#
loop_
_entity_poly.entity_id
_entity_poly.type
_entity_poly.pdbx_seq_one_letter_code
_entity_poly.pdbx_strand_id
1 'polypeptide(L)'
;MAELRKLVFRSITVICIGYIILCFLNKSTDSYTYHVNPSIQLNDQLITNKIYGKLEKIDLMNYSGPESLIYHDGSLYATVIQGKILKINDSRIYVHATLGSPNCVGVHECGRPLGLKLFNNSENFLVTDAYLGVFSVSVKDGSVKKLFPLDEDFKVTFFDDSVMLPNGSLVITEASTENTLQHLWTTILEGLPSGRLTMADTKTGQYSHIMDGLRFPNGIEISSDRKSILLVETMKLQILRIPLDGGEVTVFSDGLPGFPDNIKASPRGGYWVPVSPLRDEPLSELLLNYLPAYPFIRQLASSVRLIIFLHFYTQYFSSYCHSIFEFFGSRVLNQ
;
A
#
# COMPACT_ATOMS: atom_id res chain seq x y z
N MET A 1 40.89 -6.13 -2.33
CA MET A 1 41.31 -4.85 -1.68
C MET A 1 41.07 -3.63 -2.58
N ALA A 2 41.60 -3.59 -3.82
CA ALA A 2 41.39 -2.44 -4.73
C ALA A 2 39.92 -2.25 -5.16
N GLU A 3 39.22 -3.33 -5.49
CA GLU A 3 37.79 -3.26 -5.87
C GLU A 3 36.88 -2.84 -4.71
N LEU A 4 37.18 -3.29 -3.49
CA LEU A 4 36.47 -2.84 -2.28
C LEU A 4 36.65 -1.33 -2.03
N ARG A 5 37.87 -0.81 -2.24
CA ARG A 5 38.15 0.64 -2.12
C ARG A 5 37.42 1.46 -3.19
N LYS A 6 37.35 0.97 -4.43
CA LYS A 6 36.58 1.62 -5.50
C LYS A 6 35.08 1.63 -5.21
N LEU A 7 34.55 0.54 -4.66
CA LEU A 7 33.15 0.45 -4.26
C LEU A 7 32.84 1.46 -3.14
N VAL A 8 33.65 1.48 -2.07
CA VAL A 8 33.51 2.43 -0.96
C VAL A 8 33.58 3.87 -1.44
N PHE A 9 34.55 4.20 -2.31
CA PHE A 9 34.68 5.54 -2.86
C PHE A 9 33.46 5.96 -3.68
N ARG A 10 32.93 5.05 -4.53
CA ARG A 10 31.70 5.30 -5.31
C ARG A 10 30.49 5.51 -4.40
N SER A 11 30.34 4.69 -3.35
CA SER A 11 29.27 4.85 -2.36
C SER A 11 29.34 6.20 -1.65
N ILE A 12 30.54 6.62 -1.22
CA ILE A 12 30.75 7.93 -0.58
C ILE A 12 30.40 9.06 -1.55
N THR A 13 30.85 9.00 -2.80
CA THR A 13 30.54 10.04 -3.80
C THR A 13 29.05 10.14 -4.08
N VAL A 14 28.33 9.01 -4.17
CA VAL A 14 26.87 8.99 -4.34
C VAL A 14 26.17 9.63 -3.14
N ILE A 15 26.61 9.32 -1.92
CA ILE A 15 26.08 9.92 -0.69
C ILE A 15 26.32 11.44 -0.68
N CYS A 16 27.52 11.89 -1.07
CA CYS A 16 27.85 13.32 -1.13
C CYS A 16 27.03 14.08 -2.19
N ILE A 17 26.83 13.50 -3.38
CA ILE A 17 26.00 14.12 -4.42
C ILE A 17 24.53 14.17 -3.98
N GLY A 18 24.02 13.08 -3.40
CA GLY A 18 22.67 13.06 -2.81
C GLY A 18 22.50 14.11 -1.71
N TYR A 19 23.50 14.28 -0.85
CA TYR A 19 23.55 15.32 0.18
C TYR A 19 23.45 16.72 -0.42
N ILE A 20 24.24 17.01 -1.47
CA ILE A 20 24.24 18.31 -2.14
C ILE A 20 22.86 18.60 -2.76
N ILE A 21 22.27 17.63 -3.47
CA ILE A 21 20.94 17.78 -4.10
C ILE A 21 19.86 18.05 -3.04
N LEU A 22 19.88 17.31 -1.92
CA LEU A 22 18.94 17.51 -0.81
C LEU A 22 19.10 18.90 -0.15
N CYS A 23 20.33 19.40 0.02
CA CYS A 23 20.56 20.75 0.49
C CYS A 23 19.98 21.82 -0.45
N PHE A 24 20.04 21.59 -1.77
CA PHE A 24 19.42 22.49 -2.76
C PHE A 24 17.89 22.39 -2.81
N LEU A 25 17.30 21.25 -2.45
CA LEU A 25 15.84 21.06 -2.47
C LEU A 25 15.10 21.69 -1.27
N ASN A 26 15.84 22.23 -0.29
CA ASN A 26 15.35 23.12 0.79
C ASN A 26 13.94 22.81 1.35
N LYS A 27 13.61 21.53 1.56
CA LYS A 27 12.45 21.15 2.37
C LYS A 27 12.90 21.19 3.83
N SER A 28 12.34 22.10 4.63
CA SER A 28 12.52 22.06 6.09
C SER A 28 12.09 20.67 6.58
N THR A 29 13.03 19.89 7.10
CA THR A 29 12.81 18.46 7.40
C THR A 29 12.35 18.22 8.85
N ASP A 30 12.40 19.24 9.70
CA ASP A 30 12.06 19.12 11.13
C ASP A 30 10.59 18.72 11.36
N SER A 31 9.68 19.19 10.50
CA SER A 31 8.25 18.83 10.53
C SER A 31 7.98 17.36 10.13
N TYR A 32 8.99 16.64 9.63
CA TYR A 32 8.86 15.25 9.19
C TYR A 32 9.34 14.23 10.22
N THR A 33 9.92 14.69 11.33
CA THR A 33 10.20 13.84 12.49
C THR A 33 8.90 13.25 13.04
N TYR A 34 8.95 12.01 13.50
CA TYR A 34 7.88 11.42 14.28
C TYR A 34 8.45 10.34 15.19
N HIS A 35 7.65 10.00 16.21
CA HIS A 35 7.95 8.93 17.13
C HIS A 35 6.84 7.90 17.10
N VAL A 36 7.23 6.64 17.31
CA VAL A 36 6.32 5.53 17.54
C VAL A 36 6.43 5.14 19.00
N ASN A 37 5.32 4.73 19.60
CA ASN A 37 5.33 4.28 20.98
C ASN A 37 6.07 2.92 21.09
N PRO A 38 6.58 2.58 22.29
CA PRO A 38 7.22 1.29 22.53
C PRO A 38 6.30 0.14 22.09
N SER A 39 6.91 -0.93 21.55
CA SER A 39 6.14 -2.09 21.11
C SER A 39 5.42 -2.73 22.30
N ILE A 40 4.15 -3.07 22.11
CA ILE A 40 3.46 -4.02 22.97
C ILE A 40 4.24 -5.33 22.91
N GLN A 41 4.51 -5.91 24.08
CA GLN A 41 5.17 -7.20 24.20
C GLN A 41 4.19 -8.30 23.81
N LEU A 42 4.51 -9.03 22.74
CA LEU A 42 3.77 -10.23 22.38
C LEU A 42 4.15 -11.33 23.36
N ASN A 43 3.17 -11.92 24.06
CA ASN A 43 3.40 -13.10 24.88
C ASN A 43 3.83 -14.26 23.96
N ASP A 44 4.87 -15.02 24.33
CA ASP A 44 5.34 -16.19 23.59
C ASP A 44 4.22 -17.20 23.24
N GLN A 45 3.16 -17.25 24.07
CA GLN A 45 1.97 -18.05 23.83
C GLN A 45 1.07 -17.48 22.70
N LEU A 46 1.01 -16.16 22.52
CA LEU A 46 0.30 -15.48 21.42
C LEU A 46 1.09 -15.58 20.10
N ILE A 47 2.43 -15.57 20.17
CA ILE A 47 3.34 -15.76 19.02
C ILE A 47 3.13 -17.16 18.38
N THR A 48 2.50 -18.08 19.12
CA THR A 48 2.38 -19.48 18.75
C THR A 48 0.93 -19.91 18.55
N ASN A 49 0.21 -19.30 17.60
CA ASN A 49 -0.82 -20.07 16.89
C ASN A 49 -0.10 -21.08 15.98
N LYS A 50 0.26 -22.22 16.56
CA LYS A 50 0.81 -23.43 15.93
C LYS A 50 -0.19 -24.06 14.93
N ILE A 51 -0.64 -23.30 13.93
CA ILE A 51 -1.28 -23.86 12.74
C ILE A 51 -0.20 -24.40 11.77
N TYR A 52 1.09 -24.23 12.12
CA TYR A 52 2.21 -24.91 11.48
C TYR A 52 1.98 -26.43 11.46
N GLY A 53 1.67 -26.96 10.27
CA GLY A 53 1.43 -28.38 10.01
C GLY A 53 0.04 -28.74 9.48
N LYS A 54 -0.94 -27.82 9.48
CA LYS A 54 -2.29 -28.04 8.91
C LYS A 54 -2.73 -26.99 7.89
N LEU A 55 -1.80 -26.15 7.43
CA LEU A 55 -2.08 -25.19 6.37
C LEU A 55 -1.89 -25.87 5.02
N GLU A 56 -2.96 -25.90 4.23
CA GLU A 56 -2.90 -26.26 2.83
C GLU A 56 -2.70 -24.99 2.01
N LYS A 57 -1.67 -24.97 1.17
CA LYS A 57 -1.47 -23.89 0.22
C LYS A 57 -2.42 -24.11 -0.95
N ILE A 58 -3.32 -23.16 -1.16
CA ILE A 58 -4.14 -23.10 -2.37
C ILE A 58 -3.25 -22.62 -3.53
N ASP A 59 -3.14 -23.42 -4.59
CA ASP A 59 -2.47 -23.00 -5.82
C ASP A 59 -3.39 -22.04 -6.59
N LEU A 60 -2.95 -20.78 -6.72
CA LEU A 60 -3.67 -19.74 -7.45
C LEU A 60 -3.43 -19.81 -8.97
N MET A 61 -2.78 -20.86 -9.47
CA MET A 61 -2.46 -21.07 -10.88
C MET A 61 -1.66 -19.88 -11.44
N ASN A 62 -2.27 -19.10 -12.33
CA ASN A 62 -1.64 -17.96 -13.01
C ASN A 62 -1.86 -16.62 -12.27
N TYR A 63 -2.50 -16.63 -11.11
CA TYR A 63 -2.75 -15.43 -10.31
C TYR A 63 -1.75 -15.30 -9.17
N SER A 64 -1.46 -14.06 -8.77
CA SER A 64 -0.43 -13.77 -7.77
C SER A 64 -0.79 -12.55 -6.92
N GLY A 65 -0.18 -12.49 -5.74
CA GLY A 65 -0.37 -11.41 -4.77
C GLY A 65 -1.82 -11.25 -4.31
N PRO A 66 -2.46 -12.28 -3.74
CA PRO A 66 -3.73 -12.08 -3.04
C PRO A 66 -3.53 -11.04 -1.93
N GLU A 67 -4.31 -9.96 -1.94
CA GLU A 67 -4.16 -8.85 -0.98
C GLU A 67 -5.22 -8.89 0.11
N SER A 68 -6.49 -8.80 -0.29
CA SER A 68 -7.62 -8.77 0.63
C SER A 68 -8.51 -9.97 0.43
N LEU A 69 -8.99 -10.51 1.54
CA LEU A 69 -9.76 -11.75 1.59
C LEU A 69 -11.13 -11.53 2.25
N ILE A 70 -12.14 -12.21 1.72
CA ILE A 70 -13.47 -12.35 2.35
C ILE A 70 -13.95 -13.78 2.20
N TYR A 71 -14.43 -14.38 3.28
CA TYR A 71 -15.21 -15.61 3.22
C TYR A 71 -16.70 -15.27 3.28
N HIS A 72 -17.47 -15.70 2.28
CA HIS A 72 -18.90 -15.43 2.19
C HIS A 72 -19.60 -16.52 1.38
N ASP A 73 -20.75 -16.99 1.88
CA ASP A 73 -21.61 -18.00 1.24
C ASP A 73 -20.83 -19.22 0.70
N GLY A 74 -20.00 -19.81 1.55
CA GLY A 74 -19.24 -21.02 1.23
C GLY A 74 -18.03 -20.79 0.31
N SER A 75 -17.76 -19.55 -0.11
CA SER A 75 -16.67 -19.23 -1.04
C SER A 75 -15.69 -18.24 -0.43
N LEU A 76 -14.40 -18.41 -0.77
CA LEU A 76 -13.36 -17.44 -0.46
C LEU A 76 -13.17 -16.51 -1.66
N TYR A 77 -13.17 -15.21 -1.41
CA TYR A 77 -12.91 -14.18 -2.40
C TYR A 77 -11.58 -13.51 -2.13
N ALA A 78 -10.79 -13.27 -3.17
CA ALA A 78 -9.45 -12.70 -3.06
C ALA A 78 -9.16 -11.68 -4.17
N THR A 79 -8.63 -10.52 -3.81
CA THR A 79 -8.15 -9.52 -4.78
C THR A 79 -6.70 -9.81 -5.19
N VAL A 80 -6.36 -9.73 -6.48
CA VAL A 80 -5.02 -10.11 -6.99
C VAL A 80 -4.37 -9.03 -7.85
N ILE A 81 -3.08 -9.17 -8.16
CA ILE A 81 -2.27 -8.14 -8.84
C ILE A 81 -2.83 -7.78 -10.23
N GLN A 82 -3.48 -8.74 -10.89
CA GLN A 82 -4.02 -8.59 -12.23
C GLN A 82 -5.34 -7.79 -12.30
N GLY A 83 -5.69 -7.01 -11.28
CA GLY A 83 -6.93 -6.22 -11.29
C GLY A 83 -8.21 -7.05 -11.15
N LYS A 84 -8.10 -8.24 -10.54
CA LYS A 84 -9.17 -9.24 -10.51
C LYS A 84 -9.61 -9.58 -9.10
N ILE A 85 -10.86 -10.00 -9.00
CA ILE A 85 -11.43 -10.64 -7.82
C ILE A 85 -11.64 -12.10 -8.16
N LEU A 86 -10.95 -12.98 -7.44
CA LEU A 86 -11.11 -14.42 -7.56
C LEU A 86 -12.21 -14.89 -6.63
N LYS A 87 -12.97 -15.91 -7.06
CA LYS A 87 -13.86 -16.72 -6.23
C LYS A 87 -13.31 -18.13 -6.18
N ILE A 88 -13.13 -18.64 -4.97
CA ILE A 88 -12.46 -19.91 -4.67
C ILE A 88 -13.44 -20.79 -3.87
N ASN A 89 -13.77 -21.96 -4.40
CA ASN A 89 -14.60 -22.98 -3.76
C ASN A 89 -14.14 -24.39 -4.16
N ASP A 90 -14.20 -25.38 -3.26
CA ASP A 90 -13.91 -26.80 -3.55
C ASP A 90 -12.75 -27.04 -4.55
N SER A 91 -11.63 -26.33 -4.34
CA SER A 91 -10.41 -26.33 -5.16
C SER A 91 -10.52 -25.81 -6.60
N ARG A 92 -11.58 -25.08 -6.93
CA ARG A 92 -11.75 -24.34 -8.19
C ARG A 92 -11.58 -22.86 -7.95
N ILE A 93 -11.01 -22.19 -8.95
CA ILE A 93 -10.78 -20.75 -8.95
C ILE A 93 -11.42 -20.16 -10.18
N TYR A 94 -12.28 -19.18 -9.95
CA TYR A 94 -12.99 -18.43 -10.98
C TYR A 94 -12.63 -16.97 -10.89
N VAL A 95 -12.56 -16.28 -12.04
CA VAL A 95 -12.57 -14.82 -12.04
C VAL A 95 -14.01 -14.39 -11.79
N HIS A 96 -14.26 -13.85 -10.61
CA HIS A 96 -15.56 -13.30 -10.25
C HIS A 96 -15.77 -11.94 -10.92
N ALA A 97 -14.75 -11.09 -10.90
CA ALA A 97 -14.79 -9.78 -11.55
C ALA A 97 -13.40 -9.34 -12.03
N THR A 98 -13.39 -8.47 -13.03
CA THR A 98 -12.20 -7.74 -13.53
C THR A 98 -12.51 -6.26 -13.49
N LEU A 99 -11.66 -5.45 -12.84
CA LEU A 99 -11.91 -4.02 -12.66
C LEU A 99 -11.35 -3.18 -13.81
N GLY A 100 -10.11 -3.47 -14.23
CA GLY A 100 -9.41 -2.72 -15.28
C GLY A 100 -9.95 -2.98 -16.69
N SER A 101 -9.41 -2.20 -17.63
CA SER A 101 -9.79 -2.28 -19.04
C SER A 101 -9.50 -3.66 -19.64
N PRO A 102 -10.32 -4.14 -20.59
CA PRO A 102 -10.01 -5.33 -21.36
C PRO A 102 -8.65 -5.18 -22.07
N ASN A 103 -7.79 -6.21 -21.99
CA ASN A 103 -6.45 -6.22 -22.59
C ASN A 103 -5.49 -5.14 -22.06
N CYS A 104 -5.69 -4.65 -20.84
CA CYS A 104 -4.74 -3.79 -20.15
C CYS A 104 -3.34 -4.44 -20.09
N VAL A 105 -2.30 -3.60 -20.09
CA VAL A 105 -0.89 -4.07 -20.00
C VAL A 105 -0.24 -3.50 -18.74
N GLY A 106 -0.47 -2.23 -18.44
CA GLY A 106 0.07 -1.55 -17.27
C GLY A 106 -0.80 -1.71 -16.03
N VAL A 107 -0.18 -1.69 -14.85
CA VAL A 107 -0.91 -1.76 -13.57
C VAL A 107 -1.88 -0.60 -13.37
N HIS A 108 -1.64 0.56 -14.01
CA HIS A 108 -2.55 1.70 -13.97
C HIS A 108 -3.84 1.47 -14.75
N GLU A 109 -3.79 0.65 -15.82
CA GLU A 109 -4.96 0.32 -16.64
C GLU A 109 -5.66 -0.94 -16.13
N CYS A 110 -4.87 -1.90 -15.64
CA CYS A 110 -5.38 -3.16 -15.08
C CYS A 110 -5.95 -2.98 -13.69
N GLY A 111 -5.41 -2.05 -12.91
CA GLY A 111 -5.72 -1.89 -11.50
C GLY A 111 -4.94 -2.85 -10.60
N ARG A 112 -5.00 -2.55 -9.30
CA ARG A 112 -4.51 -3.38 -8.20
C ARG A 112 -5.47 -3.20 -7.02
N PRO A 113 -6.46 -4.09 -6.85
CA PRO A 113 -7.41 -4.03 -5.74
C PRO A 113 -6.73 -4.41 -4.42
N LEU A 114 -6.66 -3.44 -3.50
CA LEU A 114 -6.03 -3.55 -2.18
C LEU A 114 -7.06 -3.76 -1.07
N GLY A 115 -8.22 -3.11 -1.16
CA GLY A 115 -9.33 -3.23 -0.20
C GLY A 115 -10.49 -4.09 -0.72
N LEU A 116 -11.08 -4.91 0.15
CA LEU A 116 -12.27 -5.71 -0.14
C LEU A 116 -13.16 -5.83 1.11
N LYS A 117 -14.40 -5.32 1.06
CA LYS A 117 -15.39 -5.43 2.14
C LYS A 117 -16.77 -5.84 1.62
N LEU A 118 -17.59 -6.48 2.44
CA LEU A 118 -19.01 -6.67 2.15
C LEU A 118 -19.79 -5.42 2.56
N PHE A 119 -20.74 -4.99 1.72
CA PHE A 119 -21.66 -3.91 2.05
C PHE A 119 -23.03 -4.15 1.40
N ASN A 120 -23.99 -3.28 1.71
CA ASN A 120 -25.37 -3.39 1.23
C ASN A 120 -25.98 -4.77 1.52
N ASN A 121 -26.02 -5.15 2.80
CA ASN A 121 -26.50 -6.47 3.26
C ASN A 121 -25.78 -7.66 2.59
N SER A 122 -24.49 -7.51 2.33
CA SER A 122 -23.65 -8.53 1.69
C SER A 122 -24.04 -8.86 0.25
N GLU A 123 -24.83 -8.02 -0.42
CA GLU A 123 -25.13 -8.20 -1.84
C GLU A 123 -23.99 -7.71 -2.75
N ASN A 124 -23.13 -6.84 -2.24
CA ASN A 124 -22.02 -6.26 -2.99
C ASN A 124 -20.72 -6.27 -2.20
N PHE A 125 -19.62 -6.36 -2.93
CA PHE A 125 -18.28 -6.05 -2.47
C PHE A 125 -17.96 -4.58 -2.72
N LEU A 126 -17.48 -3.89 -1.69
CA LEU A 126 -16.81 -2.61 -1.81
C LEU A 126 -15.34 -2.90 -2.06
N VAL A 127 -14.83 -2.46 -3.19
CA VAL A 127 -13.48 -2.81 -3.67
C VAL A 127 -12.69 -1.54 -3.89
N THR A 128 -11.57 -1.41 -3.19
CA THR A 128 -10.67 -0.27 -3.32
C THR A 128 -9.48 -0.67 -4.18
N ASP A 129 -9.30 0.02 -5.30
CA ASP A 129 -8.19 -0.16 -6.23
C ASP A 129 -7.18 0.99 -6.12
N ALA A 130 -5.90 0.63 -6.04
CA ALA A 130 -4.80 1.58 -5.86
C ALA A 130 -4.71 2.65 -6.95
N TYR A 131 -5.21 2.36 -8.15
CA TYR A 131 -5.08 3.24 -9.32
C TYR A 131 -6.41 3.62 -9.94
N LEU A 132 -7.40 2.72 -9.87
CA LEU A 132 -8.65 2.89 -10.60
C LEU A 132 -9.77 3.55 -9.76
N GLY A 133 -9.63 3.57 -8.44
CA GLY A 133 -10.62 4.13 -7.52
C GLY A 133 -11.40 3.05 -6.75
N VAL A 134 -12.65 3.34 -6.41
CA VAL A 134 -13.52 2.47 -5.61
C VAL A 134 -14.69 1.95 -6.43
N PHE A 135 -14.99 0.67 -6.29
CA PHE A 135 -16.02 -0.06 -7.05
C PHE A 135 -16.99 -0.78 -6.12
N SER A 136 -18.24 -0.90 -6.59
CA SER A 136 -19.21 -1.89 -6.13
C SER A 136 -19.16 -3.07 -7.07
N VAL A 137 -18.97 -4.27 -6.53
CA VAL A 137 -19.00 -5.52 -7.32
C VAL A 137 -20.07 -6.43 -6.77
N SER A 138 -21.05 -6.80 -7.58
CA SER A 138 -22.13 -7.70 -7.19
C SER A 138 -21.56 -9.06 -6.76
N VAL A 139 -21.98 -9.54 -5.59
CA VAL A 139 -21.61 -10.88 -5.08
C VAL A 139 -22.22 -11.98 -5.95
N LYS A 140 -23.38 -11.72 -6.56
CA LYS A 140 -24.16 -12.69 -7.32
C LYS A 140 -23.55 -13.01 -8.68
N ASP A 141 -23.21 -11.98 -9.44
CA ASP A 141 -22.84 -12.11 -10.86
C ASP A 141 -21.51 -11.43 -11.22
N GLY A 142 -20.86 -10.75 -10.28
CA GLY A 142 -19.59 -10.08 -10.52
C GLY A 142 -19.70 -8.78 -11.33
N SER A 143 -20.92 -8.27 -11.55
CA SER A 143 -21.11 -6.98 -12.22
C SER A 143 -20.41 -5.86 -11.45
N VAL A 144 -19.62 -5.06 -12.19
CA VAL A 144 -18.76 -4.01 -11.64
C VAL A 144 -19.40 -2.65 -11.92
N LYS A 145 -19.50 -1.82 -10.87
CA LYS A 145 -19.91 -0.42 -10.97
C LYS A 145 -18.90 0.46 -10.26
N LYS A 146 -18.36 1.47 -10.96
CA LYS A 146 -17.49 2.48 -10.35
C LYS A 146 -18.30 3.37 -9.41
N LEU A 147 -17.80 3.59 -8.19
CA LEU A 147 -18.41 4.46 -7.17
C LEU A 147 -17.65 5.79 -7.04
N PHE A 148 -16.33 5.76 -7.18
CA PHE A 148 -15.49 6.95 -7.09
C PHE A 148 -14.12 6.70 -7.75
N PRO A 149 -13.48 7.70 -8.38
CA PRO A 149 -14.08 8.94 -8.84
C PRO A 149 -15.06 8.68 -9.99
N LEU A 150 -16.08 9.54 -10.11
CA LEU A 150 -17.02 9.52 -11.25
C LEU A 150 -16.55 10.44 -12.39
N ASP A 151 -15.69 11.39 -12.08
CA ASP A 151 -15.00 12.26 -13.02
C ASP A 151 -13.68 11.60 -13.47
N GLU A 152 -13.34 11.73 -14.75
CA GLU A 152 -12.09 11.23 -15.33
C GLU A 152 -10.88 12.10 -14.95
N ASP A 153 -11.10 13.37 -14.60
CA ASP A 153 -10.02 14.31 -14.25
C ASP A 153 -9.47 14.07 -12.84
N PHE A 154 -10.18 13.31 -11.99
CA PHE A 154 -9.67 12.97 -10.67
C PHE A 154 -8.51 11.98 -10.78
N LYS A 155 -7.32 12.46 -10.45
CA LYS A 155 -6.13 11.62 -10.39
C LYS A 155 -6.08 10.84 -9.08
N VAL A 156 -6.36 9.54 -9.16
CA VAL A 156 -6.08 8.60 -8.07
C VAL A 156 -4.56 8.46 -7.93
N THR A 157 -4.07 8.64 -6.70
CA THR A 157 -2.66 8.55 -6.35
C THR A 157 -2.35 7.16 -5.77
N PHE A 158 -2.93 6.85 -4.60
CA PHE A 158 -2.71 5.62 -3.87
C PHE A 158 -3.87 5.34 -2.90
N PHE A 159 -4.99 4.85 -3.42
CA PHE A 159 -6.09 4.39 -2.57
C PHE A 159 -5.80 3.01 -2.00
N ASP A 160 -5.94 2.84 -0.69
CA ASP A 160 -5.60 1.57 -0.04
C ASP A 160 -6.87 0.79 0.33
N ASP A 161 -7.75 1.44 1.10
CA ASP A 161 -8.96 0.84 1.61
C ASP A 161 -10.12 1.84 1.69
N SER A 162 -11.34 1.34 1.86
CA SER A 162 -12.53 2.19 1.98
C SER A 162 -13.65 1.57 2.81
N VAL A 163 -14.55 2.42 3.30
CA VAL A 163 -15.74 2.00 4.06
C VAL A 163 -16.96 2.83 3.66
N MET A 164 -18.13 2.19 3.65
CA MET A 164 -19.41 2.87 3.49
C MET A 164 -19.98 3.22 4.86
N LEU A 165 -20.22 4.51 5.11
CA LEU A 165 -20.81 5.00 6.34
C LEU A 165 -22.32 4.73 6.42
N PRO A 166 -22.93 4.77 7.62
CA PRO A 166 -24.37 4.54 7.78
C PRO A 166 -25.25 5.55 7.02
N ASN A 167 -24.76 6.77 6.80
CA ASN A 167 -25.43 7.80 6.00
C ASN A 167 -25.27 7.61 4.48
N GLY A 168 -24.52 6.58 4.03
CA GLY A 168 -24.27 6.29 2.62
C GLY A 168 -23.07 7.02 2.00
N SER A 169 -22.31 7.79 2.79
CA SER A 169 -21.06 8.40 2.34
C SER A 169 -19.95 7.35 2.25
N LEU A 170 -19.12 7.44 1.21
CA LEU A 170 -17.92 6.62 1.06
C LEU A 170 -16.74 7.34 1.69
N VAL A 171 -15.96 6.66 2.54
CA VAL A 171 -14.69 7.17 3.06
C VAL A 171 -13.55 6.30 2.56
N ILE A 172 -12.50 6.92 2.05
CA ILE A 172 -11.39 6.28 1.35
C ILE A 172 -10.08 6.68 2.04
N THR A 173 -9.19 5.71 2.27
CA THR A 173 -7.81 5.98 2.66
C THR A 173 -6.98 6.23 1.41
N GLU A 174 -6.27 7.36 1.40
CA GLU A 174 -5.27 7.68 0.40
C GLU A 174 -3.91 7.67 1.08
N ALA A 175 -3.14 6.59 0.86
CA ALA A 175 -1.91 6.30 1.58
C ALA A 175 -0.83 7.39 1.36
N SER A 176 -0.82 7.99 0.18
CA SER A 176 0.01 9.14 -0.16
C SER A 176 -0.61 9.94 -1.30
N THR A 177 -0.58 11.27 -1.15
CA THR A 177 -0.95 12.21 -2.21
C THR A 177 0.18 12.45 -3.23
N GLU A 178 1.42 12.03 -2.91
CA GLU A 178 2.60 12.28 -3.74
C GLU A 178 3.02 11.07 -4.57
N ASN A 179 2.81 9.85 -4.05
CA ASN A 179 3.34 8.61 -4.58
C ASN A 179 2.21 7.62 -4.87
N THR A 180 2.39 6.78 -5.89
CA THR A 180 1.51 5.64 -6.18
C THR A 180 2.07 4.35 -5.59
N LEU A 181 1.32 3.26 -5.62
CA LEU A 181 1.76 1.95 -5.11
C LEU A 181 3.09 1.44 -5.71
N GLN A 182 3.42 1.79 -6.96
CA GLN A 182 4.74 1.45 -7.54
C GLN A 182 5.92 2.05 -6.74
N HIS A 183 5.67 3.16 -6.06
CA HIS A 183 6.59 3.86 -5.19
C HIS A 183 6.31 3.60 -3.70
N LEU A 184 5.70 2.45 -3.35
CA LEU A 184 5.42 2.03 -1.98
C LEU A 184 6.62 2.22 -1.05
N TRP A 185 7.77 1.66 -1.42
CA TRP A 185 8.97 1.75 -0.61
C TRP A 185 9.52 3.16 -0.46
N THR A 186 9.34 4.03 -1.46
CA THR A 186 9.66 5.46 -1.33
C THR A 186 8.80 6.05 -0.23
N THR A 187 7.49 5.81 -0.27
CA THR A 187 6.53 6.28 0.74
C THR A 187 6.86 5.76 2.14
N ILE A 188 7.19 4.46 2.28
CA ILE A 188 7.59 3.86 3.57
C ILE A 188 8.89 4.48 4.11
N LEU A 189 9.91 4.62 3.26
CA LEU A 189 11.21 5.16 3.66
C LEU A 189 11.09 6.63 4.07
N GLU A 190 10.45 7.45 3.24
CA GLU A 190 10.23 8.86 3.52
C GLU A 190 9.30 9.06 4.72
N GLY A 191 8.34 8.14 4.90
CA GLY A 191 7.35 8.11 5.95
C GLY A 191 6.72 9.48 6.19
N LEU A 192 6.45 10.25 5.12
CA LEU A 192 5.92 11.61 5.21
C LEU A 192 4.45 11.60 5.65
N PRO A 193 3.95 12.70 6.27
CA PRO A 193 2.54 12.85 6.59
C PRO A 193 1.75 13.30 5.34
N SER A 194 1.86 12.56 4.24
CA SER A 194 1.28 12.89 2.93
C SER A 194 -0.05 12.18 2.65
N GLY A 195 -0.50 11.30 3.55
CA GLY A 195 -1.75 10.57 3.43
C GLY A 195 -2.94 11.33 4.00
N ARG A 196 -4.14 10.92 3.58
CA ARG A 196 -5.40 11.57 3.95
C ARG A 196 -6.60 10.63 3.91
N LEU A 197 -7.73 11.10 4.45
CA LEU A 197 -9.05 10.52 4.27
C LEU A 197 -9.90 11.40 3.36
N THR A 198 -10.46 10.78 2.33
CA THR A 198 -11.40 11.44 1.40
C THR A 198 -12.79 10.88 1.60
N MET A 199 -13.75 11.76 1.90
CA MET A 199 -15.17 11.43 1.95
C MET A 199 -15.85 11.84 0.64
N ALA A 200 -16.56 10.92 0.01
CA ALA A 200 -17.21 11.11 -1.28
C ALA A 200 -18.68 10.70 -1.26
N ASP A 201 -19.50 11.44 -2.00
CA ASP A 201 -20.86 11.05 -2.36
C ASP A 201 -20.83 10.22 -3.65
N THR A 202 -21.27 8.97 -3.56
CA THR A 202 -21.19 8.01 -4.67
C THR A 202 -22.22 8.23 -5.78
N LYS A 203 -23.16 9.19 -5.61
CA LYS A 203 -24.17 9.53 -6.61
C LYS A 203 -23.77 10.75 -7.43
N THR A 204 -23.21 11.75 -6.77
CA THR A 204 -22.85 13.04 -7.36
C THR A 204 -21.36 13.12 -7.73
N GLY A 205 -20.52 12.28 -7.10
CA GLY A 205 -19.06 12.34 -7.25
C GLY A 205 -18.40 13.46 -6.44
N GLN A 206 -19.18 14.29 -5.72
CA GLN A 206 -18.62 15.33 -4.86
C GLN A 206 -17.82 14.70 -3.72
N TYR A 207 -16.70 15.33 -3.36
CA TYR A 207 -15.82 14.84 -2.31
C TYR A 207 -15.22 15.98 -1.49
N SER A 208 -14.76 15.64 -0.30
CA SER A 208 -14.01 16.51 0.60
C SER A 208 -12.94 15.70 1.33
N HIS A 209 -11.83 16.34 1.67
CA HIS A 209 -10.82 15.73 2.54
C HIS A 209 -11.22 16.00 3.99
N ILE A 210 -11.42 14.93 4.76
CA ILE A 210 -11.93 15.01 6.14
C ILE A 210 -10.81 14.89 7.17
N MET A 211 -9.63 14.45 6.74
CA MET A 211 -8.43 14.35 7.58
C MET A 211 -7.20 14.31 6.68
N ASP A 212 -6.19 15.12 6.98
CA ASP A 212 -4.90 15.16 6.28
C ASP A 212 -3.74 14.96 7.26
N GLY A 213 -2.52 14.85 6.75
CA GLY A 213 -1.32 14.76 7.58
C GLY A 213 -1.08 13.36 8.17
N LEU A 214 -1.73 12.35 7.62
CA LEU A 214 -1.60 10.95 8.05
C LEU A 214 -0.36 10.32 7.44
N ARG A 215 0.33 9.46 8.19
CA ARG A 215 1.51 8.74 7.70
C ARG A 215 1.13 7.32 7.28
N PHE A 216 0.82 7.19 6.00
CA PHE A 216 0.38 5.95 5.36
C PHE A 216 -0.90 5.39 6.03
N PRO A 217 -2.06 6.07 5.87
CA PRO A 217 -3.34 5.48 6.23
C PRO A 217 -3.62 4.28 5.32
N ASN A 218 -3.66 3.09 5.90
CA ASN A 218 -3.74 1.83 5.15
C ASN A 218 -5.18 1.28 5.26
N GLY A 219 -5.47 0.49 6.29
CA GLY A 219 -6.80 -0.06 6.55
C GLY A 219 -7.78 0.91 7.21
N ILE A 220 -9.06 0.76 6.91
CA ILE A 220 -10.16 1.52 7.53
C ILE A 220 -11.36 0.63 7.81
N GLU A 221 -12.00 0.73 8.98
CA GLU A 221 -13.20 -0.06 9.30
C GLU A 221 -14.18 0.74 10.14
N ILE A 222 -15.48 0.46 10.00
CA ILE A 222 -16.48 1.08 10.86
C ILE A 222 -16.47 0.41 12.25
N SER A 223 -16.60 1.21 13.31
CA SER A 223 -16.72 0.67 14.66
C SER A 223 -17.99 -0.18 14.82
N SER A 224 -17.98 -1.13 15.75
CA SER A 224 -19.09 -2.07 15.97
C SER A 224 -20.37 -1.36 16.41
N ASP A 225 -20.23 -0.25 17.15
CA ASP A 225 -21.33 0.65 17.54
C ASP A 225 -21.77 1.60 16.40
N ARG A 226 -21.05 1.58 15.26
CA ARG A 226 -21.25 2.43 14.08
C ARG A 226 -21.20 3.93 14.34
N LYS A 227 -20.52 4.34 15.42
CA LYS A 227 -20.37 5.75 15.81
C LYS A 227 -19.02 6.36 15.44
N SER A 228 -18.08 5.54 14.97
CA SER A 228 -16.73 5.97 14.63
C SER A 228 -16.14 5.13 13.51
N ILE A 229 -15.06 5.64 12.92
CA ILE A 229 -14.16 4.91 12.03
C ILE A 229 -12.94 4.51 12.83
N LEU A 230 -12.43 3.31 12.59
CA LEU A 230 -11.10 2.88 13.00
C LEU A 230 -10.17 2.96 11.80
N LEU A 231 -9.07 3.68 11.95
CA LEU A 231 -8.10 3.93 10.89
C LEU A 231 -6.74 3.39 11.32
N VAL A 232 -6.14 2.53 10.50
CA VAL A 232 -4.77 2.07 10.68
C VAL A 232 -3.81 3.08 10.06
N GLU A 233 -2.87 3.59 10.87
CA GLU A 233 -1.81 4.47 10.41
C GLU A 233 -0.46 3.72 10.47
N THR A 234 -0.05 3.16 9.33
CA THR A 234 1.01 2.16 9.24
C THR A 234 2.35 2.66 9.76
N MET A 235 2.76 3.88 9.41
CA MET A 235 4.06 4.40 9.85
C MET A 235 4.07 4.84 11.32
N LYS A 236 2.89 5.07 11.91
CA LYS A 236 2.74 5.43 13.33
C LYS A 236 2.48 4.24 14.24
N LEU A 237 2.30 3.04 13.66
CA LEU A 237 2.07 1.78 14.38
C LEU A 237 0.89 1.87 15.36
N GLN A 238 -0.18 2.52 14.91
CA GLN A 238 -1.35 2.82 15.72
C GLN A 238 -2.64 2.68 14.92
N ILE A 239 -3.74 2.59 15.67
CA ILE A 239 -5.11 2.63 15.18
C ILE A 239 -5.75 3.86 15.82
N LEU A 240 -6.26 4.75 14.99
CA LEU A 240 -7.02 5.92 15.42
C LEU A 240 -8.51 5.59 15.45
N ARG A 241 -9.24 6.18 16.38
CA ARG A 241 -10.70 6.20 16.44
C ARG A 241 -11.19 7.60 16.11
N ILE A 242 -11.94 7.72 15.01
CA ILE A 242 -12.45 8.98 14.48
C ILE A 242 -13.97 8.99 14.65
N PRO A 243 -14.53 9.79 15.57
CA PRO A 243 -15.98 9.90 15.77
C PRO A 243 -16.70 10.44 14.54
N LEU A 244 -17.85 9.86 14.19
CA LEU A 244 -18.67 10.31 13.04
C LEU A 244 -19.47 11.58 13.32
N ASP A 245 -19.61 11.97 14.58
CA ASP A 245 -20.28 13.19 15.02
C ASP A 245 -19.34 14.42 15.04
N GLY A 246 -18.09 14.26 14.59
CA GLY A 246 -17.08 15.32 14.60
C GLY A 246 -16.40 15.52 15.95
N GLY A 247 -16.57 14.59 16.89
CA GLY A 247 -15.82 14.58 18.15
C GLY A 247 -14.31 14.44 17.97
N GLU A 248 -13.59 14.51 19.09
CA GLU A 248 -12.12 14.43 19.10
C GLU A 248 -11.61 13.06 18.63
N VAL A 249 -10.61 13.07 17.75
CA VAL A 249 -9.91 11.86 17.31
C VAL A 249 -9.08 11.33 18.49
N THR A 250 -9.25 10.05 18.80
CA THR A 250 -8.54 9.38 19.90
C THR A 250 -7.71 8.22 19.39
N VAL A 251 -6.74 7.77 20.18
CA VAL A 251 -5.98 6.55 19.88
C VAL A 251 -6.77 5.34 20.38
N PHE A 252 -7.12 4.44 19.47
CA PHE A 252 -7.79 3.18 19.79
C PHE A 252 -6.80 2.12 20.29
N SER A 253 -5.65 2.03 19.64
CA SER A 253 -4.54 1.15 20.01
C SER A 253 -3.25 1.77 19.47
N ASP A 254 -2.15 1.66 20.21
CA ASP A 254 -0.83 2.10 19.77
C ASP A 254 0.22 1.01 20.01
N GLY A 255 1.49 1.33 19.71
CA GLY A 255 2.61 0.45 20.02
C GLY A 255 2.51 -0.90 19.31
N LEU A 256 1.88 -0.97 18.13
CA LEU A 256 1.71 -2.23 17.43
C LEU A 256 3.07 -2.90 17.15
N PRO A 257 3.13 -4.25 17.14
CA PRO A 257 4.39 -4.99 17.17
C PRO A 257 5.13 -5.05 15.82
N GLY A 258 4.64 -4.36 14.81
CA GLY A 258 5.12 -4.38 13.42
C GLY A 258 4.29 -3.45 12.57
N PHE A 259 4.54 -3.42 11.26
CA PHE A 259 3.76 -2.62 10.31
C PHE A 259 2.32 -3.14 10.23
N PRO A 260 1.32 -2.38 10.73
CA PRO A 260 -0.07 -2.76 10.59
C PRO A 260 -0.57 -2.39 9.19
N ASP A 261 -1.49 -3.20 8.67
CA ASP A 261 -2.00 -3.06 7.31
C ASP A 261 -3.53 -2.83 7.35
N ASN A 262 -4.30 -3.70 6.71
CA ASN A 262 -5.75 -3.68 6.72
C ASN A 262 -6.35 -3.87 8.12
N ILE A 263 -7.63 -3.50 8.29
CA ILE A 263 -8.42 -3.79 9.50
C ILE A 263 -9.79 -4.34 9.10
N LYS A 264 -10.22 -5.41 9.75
CA LYS A 264 -11.54 -6.02 9.51
C LYS A 264 -12.25 -6.38 10.80
N ALA A 265 -13.56 -6.18 10.85
CA ALA A 265 -14.36 -6.65 11.97
C ALA A 265 -14.25 -8.18 12.14
N SER A 266 -14.09 -8.63 13.37
CA SER A 266 -14.03 -10.06 13.70
C SER A 266 -15.41 -10.61 14.06
N PRO A 267 -15.81 -11.79 13.56
CA PRO A 267 -17.06 -12.43 14.00
C PRO A 267 -17.04 -12.83 15.48
N ARG A 268 -15.87 -12.83 16.13
CA ARG A 268 -15.70 -13.10 17.56
C ARG A 268 -15.77 -11.84 18.43
N GLY A 269 -16.11 -10.69 17.84
CA GLY A 269 -15.97 -9.38 18.47
C GLY A 269 -14.56 -8.81 18.31
N GLY A 270 -14.44 -7.48 18.33
CA GLY A 270 -13.20 -6.77 18.06
C GLY A 270 -12.81 -6.79 16.58
N TYR A 271 -11.52 -6.67 16.30
CA TYR A 271 -10.96 -6.47 14.96
C TYR A 271 -9.75 -7.35 14.71
N TRP A 272 -9.58 -7.75 13.46
CA TRP A 272 -8.37 -8.37 12.95
C TRP A 272 -7.53 -7.32 12.24
N VAL A 273 -6.26 -7.24 12.63
CA VAL A 273 -5.25 -6.37 12.01
C VAL A 273 -4.02 -7.22 11.73
N PRO A 274 -3.73 -7.57 10.46
CA PRO A 274 -2.43 -8.13 10.09
C PRO A 274 -1.31 -7.15 10.44
N VAL A 275 -0.21 -7.72 10.93
CA VAL A 275 0.99 -6.98 11.30
C VAL A 275 2.18 -7.70 10.68
N SER A 276 2.85 -7.08 9.72
CA SER A 276 4.01 -7.66 9.03
C SER A 276 4.77 -6.61 8.22
N PRO A 277 6.12 -6.60 8.28
CA PRO A 277 6.98 -7.38 9.17
C PRO A 277 6.92 -6.91 10.63
N LEU A 278 7.37 -7.75 11.56
CA LEU A 278 7.46 -7.44 12.99
C LEU A 278 8.67 -6.53 13.28
N ARG A 279 8.62 -5.77 14.38
CA ARG A 279 9.64 -4.78 14.79
C ARG A 279 10.95 -5.40 15.28
N ASP A 280 10.94 -6.66 15.68
CA ASP A 280 12.10 -7.42 16.14
C ASP A 280 12.96 -7.94 14.97
N GLU A 281 12.46 -7.84 13.72
CA GLU A 281 13.27 -8.10 12.54
C GLU A 281 14.27 -6.95 12.30
N PRO A 282 15.55 -7.23 11.97
CA PRO A 282 16.60 -6.20 11.94
C PRO A 282 16.31 -4.98 11.05
N LEU A 283 15.72 -5.20 9.87
CA LEU A 283 15.38 -4.10 8.95
C LEU A 283 14.20 -3.28 9.47
N SER A 284 13.18 -3.95 10.00
CA SER A 284 12.00 -3.31 10.57
C SER A 284 12.35 -2.51 11.82
N GLU A 285 13.24 -3.02 12.66
CA GLU A 285 13.75 -2.33 13.85
C GLU A 285 14.42 -1.01 13.46
N LEU A 286 15.31 -1.05 12.45
CA LEU A 286 15.97 0.13 11.91
C LEU A 286 14.94 1.15 11.38
N LEU A 287 13.99 0.69 10.56
CA LEU A 287 12.98 1.54 9.93
C LEU A 287 12.00 2.18 10.92
N LEU A 288 11.59 1.44 11.95
CA LEU A 288 10.50 1.84 12.84
C LEU A 288 10.97 2.45 14.15
N ASN A 289 12.11 2.03 14.71
CA ASN A 289 12.55 2.51 16.02
C ASN A 289 13.56 3.65 15.92
N TYR A 290 14.46 3.60 14.94
CA TYR A 290 15.59 4.52 14.86
C TYR A 290 15.39 5.62 13.81
N LEU A 291 15.06 5.23 12.57
CA LEU A 291 14.98 6.17 11.45
C LEU A 291 13.87 7.25 11.54
N PRO A 292 12.74 7.09 12.26
CA PRO A 292 11.72 8.14 12.34
C PRO A 292 12.23 9.49 12.86
N ALA A 293 13.21 9.45 13.78
CA ALA A 293 13.87 10.62 14.35
C ALA A 293 14.85 11.31 13.38
N TYR A 294 15.20 10.68 12.26
CA TYR A 294 16.19 11.16 11.30
C TYR A 294 15.59 11.32 9.89
N PRO A 295 14.71 12.32 9.67
CA PRO A 295 14.04 12.54 8.39
C PRO A 295 15.01 12.77 7.23
N PHE A 296 16.17 13.36 7.49
CA PHE A 296 17.22 13.55 6.50
C PHE A 296 17.76 12.21 5.93
N ILE A 297 18.07 11.25 6.82
CA ILE A 297 18.57 9.93 6.42
C ILE A 297 17.51 9.19 5.60
N ARG A 298 16.26 9.30 6.03
CA ARG A 298 15.11 8.69 5.36
C ARG A 298 14.91 9.22 3.93
N GLN A 299 14.97 10.53 3.72
CA GLN A 299 14.90 11.14 2.39
C GLN A 299 16.09 10.80 1.50
N LEU A 300 17.30 10.74 2.07
CA LEU A 300 18.46 10.27 1.32
C LEU A 300 18.30 8.81 0.89
N ALA A 301 17.85 7.94 1.80
CA ALA A 301 17.62 6.53 1.51
C ALA A 301 16.55 6.31 0.43
N SER A 302 15.46 7.10 0.44
CA SER A 302 14.44 7.05 -0.61
C SER A 302 14.99 7.51 -1.97
N SER A 303 15.80 8.56 -1.96
CA SER A 303 16.44 9.13 -3.17
C SER A 303 17.49 8.20 -3.79
N VAL A 304 18.20 7.41 -2.98
CA VAL A 304 19.26 6.50 -3.48
C VAL A 304 18.71 5.35 -4.33
N ARG A 305 17.44 4.97 -4.21
CA ARG A 305 16.80 4.04 -5.17
C ARG A 305 16.75 4.61 -6.58
N LEU A 306 16.52 5.92 -6.73
CA LEU A 306 16.61 6.61 -8.02
C LEU A 306 18.01 6.46 -8.61
N ILE A 307 19.05 6.53 -7.77
CA ILE A 307 20.45 6.44 -8.17
C ILE A 307 20.84 5.02 -8.55
N ILE A 308 20.38 3.99 -7.82
CA ILE A 308 20.61 2.58 -8.19
C ILE A 308 19.87 2.26 -9.50
N PHE A 309 18.64 2.74 -9.67
CA PHE A 309 17.87 2.58 -10.91
C PHE A 309 18.54 3.30 -12.10
N LEU A 310 19.04 4.54 -11.91
CA LEU A 310 19.85 5.26 -12.90
C LEU A 310 21.20 4.55 -13.17
N HIS A 311 21.81 3.92 -12.17
CA HIS A 311 23.05 3.16 -12.34
C HIS A 311 22.82 1.89 -13.18
N PHE A 312 21.74 1.14 -12.93
CA PHE A 312 21.34 0.03 -13.79
C PHE A 312 20.92 0.51 -15.18
N TYR A 313 20.20 1.63 -15.29
CA TYR A 313 19.79 2.20 -16.57
C TYR A 313 20.99 2.64 -17.42
N THR A 314 22.00 3.28 -16.82
CA THR A 314 23.25 3.67 -17.51
C THR A 314 24.12 2.47 -17.87
N GLN A 315 24.14 1.40 -17.07
CA GLN A 315 24.78 0.13 -17.45
C GLN A 315 24.07 -0.54 -18.63
N TYR A 316 22.73 -0.60 -18.63
CA TYR A 316 21.96 -1.16 -19.74
C TYR A 316 22.06 -0.32 -21.01
N PHE A 317 22.03 1.02 -20.92
CA PHE A 317 22.19 1.92 -22.07
C PHE A 317 23.62 1.85 -22.63
N SER A 318 24.63 1.71 -21.77
CA SER A 318 26.02 1.47 -22.18
C SER A 318 26.17 0.14 -22.93
N SER A 319 25.55 -0.95 -22.46
CA SER A 319 25.55 -2.24 -23.15
C SER A 319 24.79 -2.22 -24.48
N TYR A 320 23.68 -1.46 -24.57
CA TYR A 320 22.90 -1.30 -25.80
C TYR A 320 23.62 -0.42 -26.84
N CYS A 321 24.32 0.62 -26.42
CA CYS A 321 25.19 1.39 -27.31
C CYS A 321 26.38 0.55 -27.79
N HIS A 322 26.96 -0.29 -26.93
CA HIS A 322 28.09 -1.14 -27.33
C HIS A 322 27.69 -2.18 -28.39
N SER A 323 26.52 -2.81 -28.25
CA SER A 323 26.00 -3.79 -29.23
C SER A 323 25.59 -3.15 -30.56
N ILE A 324 25.06 -1.91 -30.54
CA ILE A 324 24.79 -1.14 -31.77
C ILE A 324 26.11 -0.76 -32.46
N PHE A 325 27.14 -0.34 -31.72
CA PHE A 325 28.45 -0.02 -32.30
C PHE A 325 29.17 -1.25 -32.88
N GLU A 326 29.06 -2.44 -32.27
CA GLU A 326 29.58 -3.70 -32.85
C GLU A 326 28.79 -4.16 -34.09
N PHE A 327 27.46 -3.97 -34.08
CA PHE A 327 26.59 -4.32 -35.22
C PHE A 327 26.86 -3.42 -36.45
N PHE A 328 27.15 -2.13 -36.24
CA PHE A 328 27.53 -1.23 -37.34
C PHE A 328 29.03 -1.34 -37.70
N GLY A 329 29.93 -1.55 -36.74
CA GLY A 329 31.36 -1.70 -36.97
C GLY A 329 31.73 -2.97 -37.77
N SER A 330 30.99 -4.07 -37.58
CA SER A 330 31.21 -5.32 -38.32
C SER A 330 30.75 -5.29 -39.78
N ARG A 331 29.88 -4.34 -40.17
CA ARG A 331 29.45 -4.14 -41.58
C ARG A 331 30.35 -3.20 -42.38
N VAL A 332 31.08 -2.30 -41.71
CA VAL A 332 32.01 -1.36 -42.39
C VAL A 332 33.37 -2.00 -42.68
N LEU A 333 33.74 -3.09 -41.99
CA LEU A 333 34.98 -3.83 -42.21
C LEU A 333 34.87 -4.99 -43.21
N ASN A 334 33.69 -5.22 -43.80
CA ASN A 334 33.42 -6.27 -44.78
C ASN A 334 32.90 -5.74 -46.13
N GLN A 335 33.25 -4.49 -46.50
CA GLN A 335 33.09 -3.96 -47.86
C GLN A 335 34.43 -3.53 -48.45
#